data_AF-A0A136PUS5-F1
#
_entry.id   AF-A0A136PUS5-F1
#
_cell.length_a   1.000
_cell.length_b   1.000
_cell.length_c   1.000
_cell.angle_alpha   90.00
_cell.angle_beta   90.00
_cell.angle_gamma   90.00
#
_symmetry.space_group_name_H-M   'P 1'
#
loop_
_entity.id
_entity.type
_entity.pdbx_description
1 polymer ?
#
loop_
_entity_poly.entity_id
_entity_poly.type
_entity_poly.pdbx_seq_one_letter_code
_entity_poly.pdbx_strand_id
1 'polypeptide(L)'
;MLLLLAAGPVFELPVMTLLVRSFAEVADDAAFGLTGSQAVLVASVVTVLLAATALWNEARVSSGFRRAVGIASLIAAGLLATLAVGFLVTAEWAGLFWLLAHCIFSLSGLGGLAIRSAARLPLRDQGRR
;
A
#
# COMPACT_ATOMS: atom_id res chain seq x y z
N MET A 1 29.98 26.99 -51.35
CA MET A 1 30.21 27.14 -49.89
C MET A 1 29.96 28.59 -49.41
N LEU A 2 28.86 29.24 -49.81
CA LEU A 2 28.48 30.59 -49.32
C LEU A 2 26.95 30.79 -49.40
N LEU A 3 26.16 29.81 -48.94
CA LEU A 3 24.69 29.91 -48.83
C LEU A 3 24.16 29.22 -47.56
N LEU A 4 24.94 29.27 -46.48
CA LEU A 4 24.59 28.66 -45.18
C LEU A 4 24.76 29.65 -44.00
N LEU A 5 24.73 30.95 -44.29
CA LEU A 5 24.96 32.05 -43.32
C LEU A 5 23.77 33.02 -43.21
N ALA A 6 22.57 32.65 -43.69
CA ALA A 6 21.39 33.52 -43.72
C ALA A 6 20.18 33.02 -42.92
N ALA A 7 20.35 32.03 -42.05
CA ALA A 7 19.30 31.59 -41.13
C ALA A 7 19.90 31.50 -39.72
N GLY A 8 19.97 32.64 -39.04
CA GLY A 8 20.12 32.60 -37.58
C GLY A 8 18.89 31.92 -36.99
N PRO A 9 19.05 31.00 -36.01
CA PRO A 9 17.95 30.70 -35.11
C PRO A 9 17.98 31.74 -33.99
N VAL A 10 17.30 32.87 -34.23
CA VAL A 10 16.59 33.57 -33.15
C VAL A 10 15.39 32.70 -32.79
N PHE A 11 15.68 31.51 -32.27
CA PHE A 11 14.73 30.79 -31.44
C PHE A 11 15.11 31.20 -30.03
N GLU A 12 14.53 32.31 -29.59
CA GLU A 12 14.14 32.43 -28.19
C GLU A 12 13.21 31.25 -27.93
N LEU A 13 13.79 30.09 -27.61
CA LEU A 13 13.07 29.09 -26.88
C LEU A 13 12.67 29.79 -25.59
N PRO A 14 11.37 29.98 -25.31
CA PRO A 14 10.99 30.32 -23.95
C PRO A 14 11.63 29.22 -23.12
N VAL A 15 12.47 29.65 -22.17
CA VAL A 15 12.85 28.88 -21.01
C VAL A 15 11.53 28.63 -20.26
N MET A 16 10.68 27.76 -20.84
CA MET A 16 9.82 26.89 -20.09
C MET A 16 10.82 26.04 -19.34
N THR A 17 11.12 26.50 -18.14
CA THR A 17 11.47 25.69 -17.01
C THR A 17 10.62 24.41 -17.05
N LEU A 18 11.07 23.43 -17.82
CA LEU A 18 10.82 22.03 -17.56
C LEU A 18 11.38 21.83 -16.16
N LEU A 19 10.53 22.07 -15.17
CA LEU A 19 10.70 21.58 -13.82
C LEU A 19 10.86 20.07 -14.00
N VAL A 20 12.11 19.63 -14.13
CA VAL A 20 12.50 18.24 -13.98
C VAL A 20 12.13 17.94 -12.54
N ARG A 21 10.87 17.54 -12.34
CA ARG A 21 10.42 17.02 -11.06
C ARG A 21 11.39 15.93 -10.70
N SER A 22 11.94 16.00 -9.50
CA SER A 22 12.94 15.03 -9.08
C SER A 22 12.33 13.63 -9.18
N PHE A 23 13.14 12.60 -9.42
CA PHE A 23 12.66 11.22 -9.51
C PHE A 23 11.79 10.84 -8.30
N ALA A 24 12.10 11.40 -7.12
CA ALA A 24 11.31 11.24 -5.90
C ALA A 24 9.91 11.90 -5.98
N GLU A 25 9.77 13.08 -6.58
CA GLU A 25 8.47 13.76 -6.74
C GLU A 25 7.54 13.04 -7.72
N VAL A 26 8.10 12.45 -8.78
CA VAL A 26 7.32 11.62 -9.73
C VAL A 26 6.92 10.30 -9.08
N ALA A 27 7.80 9.72 -8.26
CA ALA A 27 7.50 8.55 -7.44
C ALA A 27 6.37 8.81 -6.45
N ASP A 28 6.43 9.96 -5.78
CA ASP A 28 5.47 10.36 -4.76
C ASP A 28 4.10 10.60 -5.38
N ASP A 29 4.02 11.30 -6.52
CA ASP A 29 2.76 11.49 -7.24
C ASP A 29 2.21 10.18 -7.83
N ALA A 30 3.05 9.27 -8.33
CA ALA A 30 2.59 7.98 -8.85
C ALA A 30 2.11 7.04 -7.73
N ALA A 31 2.78 7.05 -6.57
CA ALA A 31 2.46 6.19 -5.44
C ALA A 31 1.34 6.74 -4.56
N PHE A 32 1.29 8.06 -4.36
CA PHE A 32 0.43 8.73 -3.40
C PHE A 32 -0.41 9.86 -4.02
N GLY A 33 -0.22 10.23 -5.29
CA GLY A 33 -1.01 11.29 -5.94
C GLY A 33 -2.44 10.88 -6.27
N LEU A 34 -2.75 9.57 -6.30
CA LEU A 34 -4.10 9.07 -6.49
C LEU A 34 -4.81 8.84 -5.14
N THR A 35 -5.99 9.45 -4.96
CA THR A 35 -6.81 9.29 -3.75
C THR A 35 -7.08 7.82 -3.40
N GLY A 36 -7.17 6.96 -4.44
CA GLY A 36 -7.35 5.51 -4.27
C GLY A 36 -6.17 4.81 -3.61
N SER A 37 -4.91 5.14 -3.97
CA SER A 37 -3.73 4.50 -3.38
C SER A 37 -3.52 4.96 -1.93
N GLN A 38 -3.75 6.24 -1.64
CA GLN A 38 -3.74 6.76 -0.27
C GLN A 38 -4.75 6.04 0.62
N ALA A 39 -5.99 5.85 0.14
CA ALA A 39 -7.02 5.15 0.90
C ALA A 39 -6.64 3.71 1.22
N VAL A 40 -6.06 2.98 0.26
CA VAL A 40 -5.58 1.61 0.48
C VAL A 40 -4.44 1.57 1.50
N LEU A 41 -3.50 2.51 1.43
CA LEU A 41 -2.39 2.59 2.38
C LEU A 41 -2.86 2.91 3.80
N VAL A 42 -3.75 3.89 3.96
CA VAL A 42 -4.34 4.24 5.26
C VAL A 42 -5.12 3.05 5.83
N ALA A 43 -5.97 2.40 5.02
CA ALA A 43 -6.71 1.21 5.45
C ALA A 43 -5.77 0.06 5.87
N SER A 44 -4.64 -0.08 5.18
CA SER A 44 -3.61 -1.08 5.52
C SER A 44 -2.92 -0.77 6.85
N VAL A 45 -2.55 0.48 7.10
CA VAL A 45 -1.97 0.90 8.39
C VAL A 45 -2.97 0.68 9.53
N VAL A 46 -4.23 1.08 9.34
CA VAL A 46 -5.29 0.89 10.34
C VAL A 46 -5.51 -0.60 10.63
N THR A 47 -5.59 -1.45 9.61
CA THR A 47 -5.78 -2.90 9.80
C THR A 47 -4.59 -3.56 10.48
N VAL A 48 -3.34 -3.15 10.18
CA VAL A 48 -2.15 -3.62 10.91
C VAL A 48 -2.19 -3.24 12.38
N LEU A 49 -2.53 -1.98 12.70
CA LEU A 49 -2.63 -1.53 14.10
C LEU A 49 -3.72 -2.30 14.84
N LEU A 50 -4.89 -2.50 14.21
CA LEU A 50 -5.97 -3.29 14.79
C LEU A 50 -5.57 -4.75 14.98
N ALA A 51 -4.87 -5.36 14.02
CA ALA A 51 -4.39 -6.74 14.12
C ALA A 51 -3.35 -6.91 15.22
N ALA A 52 -2.38 -5.99 15.31
CA ALA A 52 -1.39 -5.98 16.37
C ALA A 52 -2.04 -5.80 17.75
N THR A 53 -2.99 -4.87 17.89
CA THR A 53 -3.69 -4.63 19.15
C THR A 53 -4.55 -5.82 19.56
N ALA A 54 -5.23 -6.46 18.59
CA ALA A 54 -6.06 -7.63 18.80
C ALA A 54 -5.24 -8.86 19.22
N LEU A 55 -4.03 -9.02 18.70
CA LEU A 55 -3.10 -10.07 19.07
C LEU A 55 -2.42 -9.78 20.42
N TRP A 56 -2.03 -8.54 20.69
CA TRP A 56 -1.41 -8.14 21.95
C TRP A 56 -2.36 -8.30 23.15
N ASN A 57 -3.64 -7.96 22.97
CA ASN A 57 -4.65 -8.02 24.02
C ASN A 57 -5.60 -9.22 23.85
N GLU A 58 -5.11 -10.38 23.38
CA GLU A 58 -5.95 -11.52 23.02
C GLU A 58 -6.88 -12.01 24.14
N ALA A 59 -6.51 -11.84 25.41
CA ALA A 59 -7.33 -12.22 26.55
C ALA A 59 -8.56 -11.31 26.77
N ARG A 60 -8.52 -10.07 26.28
CA ARG A 60 -9.59 -9.06 26.48
C ARG A 60 -10.46 -8.84 25.24
N VAL A 61 -10.02 -9.32 24.09
CA VAL A 61 -10.65 -9.05 22.80
C VAL A 61 -11.52 -10.23 22.39
N SER A 62 -12.75 -9.98 21.94
CA SER A 62 -13.68 -11.03 21.54
C SER A 62 -13.20 -11.81 20.31
N SER A 63 -13.55 -13.10 20.22
CA SER A 63 -13.22 -13.94 19.06
C SER A 63 -13.80 -13.38 17.75
N GLY A 64 -15.01 -12.80 17.80
CA GLY A 64 -15.65 -12.16 16.64
C GLY A 64 -14.84 -10.97 16.10
N PHE A 65 -14.36 -10.09 16.99
CA PHE A 65 -13.54 -8.95 16.58
C PHE A 65 -12.23 -9.38 15.93
N ARG A 66 -11.54 -10.38 16.51
CA ARG A 66 -10.28 -10.89 15.95
C ARG A 66 -10.46 -11.49 14.55
N ARG A 67 -11.57 -12.19 14.29
CA ARG A 67 -11.90 -12.68 12.94
C ARG A 67 -12.13 -11.53 11.97
N ALA A 68 -12.91 -10.52 12.36
CA ALA A 68 -13.20 -9.38 11.50
C ALA A 68 -11.92 -8.63 11.12
N VAL A 69 -11.05 -8.35 12.10
CA VAL A 69 -9.75 -7.71 11.87
C VAL A 69 -8.83 -8.57 11.00
N GLY A 70 -8.82 -9.89 11.22
CA GLY A 70 -8.02 -10.80 10.40
C GLY A 70 -8.48 -10.86 8.95
N ILE A 71 -9.79 -10.91 8.70
CA ILE A 71 -10.38 -10.85 7.34
C ILE A 71 -10.07 -9.50 6.69
N ALA A 72 -10.26 -8.39 7.42
CA ALA A 72 -9.95 -7.05 6.93
C ALA A 72 -8.45 -6.92 6.54
N SER A 73 -7.56 -7.54 7.31
CA SER A 73 -6.12 -7.57 7.00
C SER A 73 -5.82 -8.35 5.72
N LEU A 74 -6.51 -9.46 5.47
CA LEU A 74 -6.38 -10.22 4.21
C LEU A 74 -6.89 -9.41 3.01
N ILE A 75 -8.00 -8.70 3.17
CA ILE A 75 -8.54 -7.81 2.12
C ILE A 75 -7.54 -6.68 1.82
N ALA A 76 -7.01 -6.03 2.85
CA ALA A 76 -6.01 -4.98 2.71
C ALA A 76 -4.72 -5.50 2.03
N ALA A 77 -4.26 -6.71 2.37
CA ALA A 77 -3.15 -7.37 1.69
C ALA A 77 -3.45 -7.59 0.19
N GLY A 78 -4.67 -8.01 -0.16
CA GLY A 78 -5.09 -8.15 -1.55
C GLY A 78 -5.10 -6.82 -2.31
N LEU A 79 -5.59 -5.74 -1.69
CA LEU A 79 -5.58 -4.40 -2.28
C LEU A 79 -4.16 -3.87 -2.49
N LEU A 80 -3.26 -4.09 -1.52
CA LEU A 80 -1.84 -3.78 -1.67
C LEU A 80 -1.17 -4.61 -2.77
N ALA A 81 -1.57 -5.88 -2.95
CA ALA A 81 -1.06 -6.71 -4.04
C ALA A 81 -1.47 -6.17 -5.41
N THR A 82 -2.71 -5.72 -5.57
CA THR A 82 -3.16 -5.06 -6.80
C THR A 82 -2.36 -3.78 -7.08
N LEU A 83 -2.09 -2.97 -6.05
CA LEU A 83 -1.20 -1.80 -6.19
C LEU A 83 0.22 -2.21 -6.58
N ALA A 84 0.79 -3.22 -5.92
CA ALA A 84 2.13 -3.73 -6.22
C ALA A 84 2.26 -4.20 -7.67
N VAL A 85 1.26 -4.93 -8.19
CA VAL A 85 1.24 -5.36 -9.59
C VAL A 85 1.23 -4.16 -10.54
N GLY A 86 0.50 -3.08 -10.21
CA GLY A 86 0.53 -1.83 -10.98
C GLY A 86 1.94 -1.23 -11.10
N PHE A 87 2.74 -1.28 -10.03
CA PHE A 87 4.14 -0.84 -10.02
C PHE A 87 5.11 -1.82 -10.71
N LEU A 88 4.78 -3.11 -10.73
CA LEU A 88 5.59 -4.11 -11.42
C LEU A 88 5.48 -3.98 -12.94
N VAL A 89 4.28 -3.73 -13.46
CA VAL A 89 4.02 -3.63 -14.90
C VAL A 89 4.79 -2.47 -15.54
N THR A 90 5.00 -1.38 -14.81
CA THR A 90 5.75 -0.22 -15.31
C THR A 90 7.26 -0.38 -15.20
N ALA A 91 7.77 -1.42 -14.51
CA ALA A 91 9.19 -1.75 -14.29
C ALA A 91 10.08 -0.66 -13.65
N GLU A 92 9.64 0.59 -13.63
CA GLU A 92 10.33 1.77 -13.10
C GLU A 92 10.38 1.80 -11.56
N TRP A 93 9.57 0.98 -10.89
CA TRP A 93 9.30 1.07 -9.45
C TRP A 93 9.59 -0.22 -8.67
N ALA A 94 10.64 -0.94 -9.04
CA ALA A 94 11.01 -2.23 -8.43
C ALA A 94 11.24 -2.17 -6.90
N GLY A 95 11.75 -1.04 -6.38
CA GLY A 95 11.93 -0.84 -4.94
C GLY A 95 10.61 -0.74 -4.17
N LEU A 96 9.64 0.03 -4.69
CA LEU A 96 8.31 0.16 -4.11
C LEU A 96 7.54 -1.15 -4.17
N PHE A 97 7.66 -1.89 -5.28
CA PHE A 97 7.10 -3.22 -5.43
C PHE A 97 7.59 -4.17 -4.31
N TRP A 98 8.90 -4.22 -4.05
CA TRP A 98 9.44 -5.07 -3.00
C TRP A 98 8.97 -4.68 -1.60
N LEU A 99 8.88 -3.38 -1.31
CA LEU A 99 8.35 -2.90 -0.04
C LEU A 99 6.88 -3.29 0.14
N LEU A 100 6.06 -3.09 -0.90
CA LEU A 100 4.66 -3.50 -0.93
C LEU A 100 4.51 -5.01 -0.75
N ALA A 101 5.34 -5.82 -1.41
CA ALA A 101 5.38 -7.28 -1.25
C ALA A 101 5.61 -7.68 0.22
N HIS A 102 6.56 -7.03 0.91
CA HIS A 102 6.81 -7.29 2.34
C HIS A 102 5.61 -6.91 3.22
N CYS A 103 4.94 -5.80 2.92
CA CYS A 103 3.72 -5.38 3.61
C CYS A 103 2.59 -6.40 3.41
N ILE A 104 2.41 -6.91 2.19
CA ILE A 104 1.41 -7.93 1.84
C ILE A 104 1.63 -9.21 2.63
N PHE A 105 2.86 -9.73 2.66
CA PHE A 105 3.19 -10.93 3.44
C PHE A 105 2.97 -10.72 4.94
N SER A 106 3.37 -9.55 5.46
CA SER A 106 3.21 -9.22 6.88
C SER A 106 1.74 -9.09 7.28
N LEU A 107 0.91 -8.38 6.50
CA LEU A 107 -0.54 -8.31 6.75
C LEU A 107 -1.20 -9.69 6.64
N SER A 108 -0.80 -10.49 5.66
CA SER A 108 -1.36 -11.83 5.47
C SER A 108 -1.04 -12.75 6.65
N GLY A 109 0.20 -12.68 7.15
CA GLY A 109 0.64 -13.39 8.35
C GLY A 109 -0.14 -12.95 9.60
N LEU A 110 -0.21 -11.63 9.85
CA LEU A 110 -0.95 -11.08 10.99
C LEU A 110 -2.45 -11.40 10.92
N GLY A 111 -3.05 -11.28 9.74
CA GLY A 111 -4.46 -11.61 9.51
C GLY A 111 -4.75 -13.09 9.74
N GLY A 112 -3.90 -13.98 9.22
CA GLY A 112 -3.97 -15.42 9.46
C GLY A 112 -3.81 -15.78 10.94
N LEU A 113 -2.88 -15.15 11.65
CA LEU A 113 -2.71 -15.32 13.09
C LEU A 113 -3.93 -14.84 13.89
N ALA A 114 -4.53 -13.71 13.53
CA ALA A 114 -5.74 -13.19 14.17
C ALA A 114 -6.95 -14.11 13.97
N ILE A 115 -7.12 -14.68 12.78
CA ILE A 115 -8.18 -15.68 12.50
C ILE A 115 -7.92 -16.96 13.31
N ARG A 116 -6.67 -17.44 13.33
CA ARG A 116 -6.28 -18.64 14.08
C ARG A 116 -6.47 -18.48 15.59
N SER A 117 -6.12 -17.32 16.14
CA SER A 117 -6.30 -17.03 17.58
C SER A 117 -7.78 -16.93 17.95
N ALA A 118 -8.64 -16.50 17.03
CA ALA A 118 -10.08 -16.51 17.24
C ALA A 118 -10.69 -17.92 17.24
N ALA A 119 -10.16 -18.84 16.43
CA ALA A 119 -10.63 -20.23 16.37
C ALA A 119 -10.25 -21.07 17.60
N ARG A 120 -9.25 -20.65 18.37
CA ARG A 120 -8.77 -21.36 19.57
C ARG A 120 -9.57 -21.07 20.84
N LEU A 121 -10.51 -20.12 20.82
CA LEU A 121 -11.36 -19.87 21.98
C LEU A 121 -12.55 -20.84 21.98
N PRO A 122 -12.67 -21.73 22.97
CA PRO A 122 -13.84 -22.60 23.09
C PRO A 122 -15.10 -21.75 23.31
N LEU A 123 -16.22 -22.17 22.69
CA LEU A 123 -17.58 -21.65 22.90
C LEU A 123 -18.01 -21.91 24.36
N ARG A 124 -17.46 -21.19 25.33
CA ARG A 124 -17.71 -21.42 26.76
C ARG A 124 -19.03 -20.81 27.27
N ASP A 125 -19.85 -20.23 26.40
CA ASP A 125 -21.02 -19.42 26.82
C ASP A 125 -22.38 -19.82 26.21
N GLN A 126 -22.55 -21.07 25.75
CA GLN A 126 -23.88 -21.56 25.34
C GLN A 126 -24.64 -22.35 26.42
N GLY A 127 -24.16 -22.40 27.68
CA GLY A 127 -24.71 -23.30 28.71
C GLY A 127 -25.07 -22.68 30.06
N ARG A 128 -25.24 -21.36 30.18
CA ARG A 128 -25.72 -20.71 31.41
C ARG A 128 -26.76 -19.63 31.11
N ARG A 129 -27.96 -20.04 30.70
CA ARG A 129 -29.20 -19.31 30.96
C ARG A 129 -30.32 -20.31 31.21
#